data_AF-A0A1H8TTS3-F1
#
_entry.id   AF-A0A1H8TTS3-F1
#
_cell.length_a   1.000
_cell.length_b   1.000
_cell.length_c   1.000
_cell.angle_alpha   90.00
_cell.angle_beta   90.00
_cell.angle_gamma   90.00
#
_symmetry.space_group_name_H-M   'P 1'
#
loop_
_entity.id
_entity.type
_entity.pdbx_description
1 polymer ?
#
loop_
_entity_poly.entity_id
_entity_poly.type
_entity_poly.pdbx_seq_one_letter_code
_entity_poly.pdbx_strand_id
1 'polypeptide(L)'
;MEYKAKRNTLGFALILATFSALGPFTVDMYLASLPQIVVFFGTGASAVQASLTTSLLGLGLGQLIMGPLSDFYGRRRPLLISMLLYILSSIGCAFAPSIEWFIALRFVQGVAASAGLVISRAIVRDRFSGVEMTKFISLLTMISNVAPLISPTAGSTVVSYSSWVGVFIFLGLLGLILTGMTTWGLKESLPVQQRVPSNLTTLMRNYSSLFRERSFMGFALVNGILFAGVFAYVAGTPFIYQNIYGVSPQMFSILFALNGLAIILGSQLVKLLAGRVTERRLFLIGLTIAFISSAAILFVVLSHGPLSAMFIFIFLFAVSIGIIGPISFTLAMESQGHIAGSASAVLGTLQFALGAVTSPLVGIAGENSAIPFGIIIFSTSLLSIITYIVLVKGVKKLSGNKNSLESNT
;
A
#
# COMPACT_ATOMS: atom_id res chain seq x y z
N MET A 1 8.13 -24.66 -33.48
CA MET A 1 9.31 -24.46 -32.60
C MET A 1 8.84 -24.24 -31.15
N GLU A 2 8.27 -25.26 -30.52
CA GLU A 2 7.37 -25.09 -29.37
C GLU A 2 7.82 -25.85 -28.10
N TYR A 3 9.11 -26.17 -27.96
CA TYR A 3 9.57 -27.10 -26.91
C TYR A 3 10.76 -26.63 -26.04
N LYS A 4 10.97 -25.32 -25.86
CA LYS A 4 12.05 -24.79 -25.00
C LYS A 4 11.61 -23.95 -23.78
N ALA A 5 10.32 -23.87 -23.47
CA ALA A 5 9.81 -22.93 -22.45
C ALA A 5 9.64 -23.49 -21.02
N LYS A 6 9.72 -24.81 -20.78
CA LYS A 6 9.35 -25.40 -19.47
C LYS A 6 10.42 -25.39 -18.36
N ARG A 7 11.69 -25.10 -18.66
CA ARG A 7 12.79 -25.41 -17.72
C ARG A 7 13.15 -24.29 -16.72
N ASN A 8 12.50 -23.12 -16.77
CA ASN A 8 12.84 -21.99 -15.89
C ASN A 8 11.64 -21.23 -15.28
N THR A 9 10.44 -21.82 -15.32
CA THR A 9 9.20 -21.16 -14.85
C THR A 9 9.26 -20.83 -13.35
N LEU A 10 9.86 -21.71 -12.53
CA LEU A 10 9.99 -21.50 -11.09
C LEU A 10 11.00 -20.39 -10.76
N GLY A 11 12.18 -20.39 -11.38
CA GLY A 11 13.18 -19.33 -11.18
C GLY A 11 12.65 -17.96 -11.60
N PHE A 12 11.92 -17.90 -12.72
CA PHE A 12 11.28 -16.66 -13.17
C PHE A 12 10.18 -16.19 -12.21
N ALA A 13 9.36 -17.11 -11.72
CA ALA A 13 8.34 -16.84 -10.72
C ALA A 13 8.95 -16.28 -9.43
N LEU A 14 10.06 -16.85 -8.96
CA LEU A 14 10.79 -16.38 -7.77
C LEU A 14 11.35 -14.97 -7.96
N ILE A 15 11.90 -14.64 -9.12
CA ILE A 15 12.42 -13.28 -9.38
C ILE A 15 11.28 -12.25 -9.30
N LEU A 16 10.18 -12.50 -10.03
CA LEU A 16 9.04 -11.58 -10.05
C LEU A 16 8.35 -11.49 -8.69
N ALA A 17 8.34 -12.60 -7.95
CA ALA A 17 7.90 -12.68 -6.57
C ALA A 17 8.67 -11.74 -5.66
N THR A 18 10.02 -11.81 -5.68
CA THR A 18 10.87 -10.94 -4.87
C THR A 18 10.67 -9.47 -5.23
N PHE A 19 10.49 -9.14 -6.51
CA PHE A 19 10.14 -7.77 -6.93
C PHE A 19 8.80 -7.28 -6.38
N SER A 20 7.81 -8.17 -6.26
CA SER A 20 6.50 -7.82 -5.68
C SER A 20 6.60 -7.58 -4.17
N ALA A 21 7.52 -8.24 -3.49
CA ALA A 21 7.77 -8.04 -2.05
C ALA A 21 8.55 -6.76 -1.73
N LEU A 22 9.22 -6.14 -2.71
CA LEU A 22 10.08 -4.97 -2.50
C LEU A 22 9.34 -3.78 -1.88
N GLY A 23 8.10 -3.53 -2.29
CA GLY A 23 7.27 -2.46 -1.73
C GLY A 23 7.06 -2.63 -0.21
N PRO A 24 6.41 -3.71 0.24
CA PRO A 24 6.24 -4.01 1.66
C PRO A 24 7.54 -4.00 2.46
N PHE A 25 8.63 -4.58 1.95
CA PHE A 25 9.92 -4.54 2.65
C PHE A 25 10.46 -3.11 2.83
N THR A 26 10.24 -2.23 1.84
CA THR A 26 10.67 -0.82 1.92
C THR A 26 9.87 -0.01 2.96
N VAL A 27 8.61 -0.38 3.17
CA VAL A 27 7.68 0.36 4.04
C VAL A 27 7.70 -0.21 5.46
N ASP A 28 7.64 -1.52 5.60
CA ASP A 28 7.29 -2.16 6.87
C ASP A 28 8.50 -2.65 7.67
N MET A 29 9.62 -2.95 7.00
CA MET A 29 10.78 -3.57 7.64
C MET A 29 11.47 -2.67 8.67
N TYR A 30 11.39 -1.35 8.53
CA TYR A 30 12.03 -0.43 9.47
C TYR A 30 11.09 0.09 10.57
N LEU A 31 9.81 -0.33 10.59
CA LEU A 31 8.81 0.21 11.53
C LEU A 31 9.20 -0.01 13.00
N ALA A 32 9.70 -1.19 13.35
CA ALA A 32 10.15 -1.49 14.71
C ALA A 32 11.31 -0.57 15.15
N SER A 33 12.03 0.03 14.20
CA SER A 33 13.17 0.89 14.44
C SER A 33 12.83 2.38 14.53
N LEU A 34 11.59 2.82 14.25
CA LEU A 34 11.23 4.25 14.28
C LEU A 34 11.58 4.93 15.61
N PRO A 35 11.33 4.32 16.79
CA PRO A 35 11.77 4.93 18.05
C PRO A 35 13.29 5.11 18.16
N GLN A 36 14.09 4.18 17.62
CA GLN A 36 15.55 4.32 17.61
C GLN A 36 16.01 5.48 16.71
N ILE A 37 15.32 5.70 15.60
CA ILE A 37 15.61 6.78 14.66
C ILE A 37 15.29 8.15 15.29
N VAL A 38 14.21 8.25 16.06
CA VAL A 38 13.86 9.45 16.85
C VAL A 38 15.01 9.81 17.80
N VAL A 39 15.49 8.82 18.56
CA VAL A 39 16.61 9.01 19.51
C VAL A 39 17.90 9.37 18.79
N PHE A 40 18.24 8.70 17.68
CA PHE A 40 19.48 8.92 16.93
C PHE A 40 19.57 10.35 16.36
N PHE A 41 18.51 10.84 15.74
CA PHE A 41 18.49 12.19 15.16
C PHE A 41 18.14 13.29 16.17
N GLY A 42 17.78 12.95 17.41
CA GLY A 42 17.34 13.93 18.41
C GLY A 42 16.13 14.74 17.94
N THR A 43 15.19 14.10 17.24
CA THR A 43 14.02 14.74 16.62
C THR A 43 12.71 14.12 17.14
N GLY A 44 11.55 14.61 16.70
CA GLY A 44 10.25 14.09 17.13
C GLY A 44 9.68 12.96 16.25
N ALA A 45 8.72 12.20 16.77
CA ALA A 45 7.99 11.17 16.02
C ALA A 45 7.45 11.65 14.67
N SER A 46 6.89 12.85 14.61
CA SER A 46 6.32 13.41 13.37
C SER A 46 7.35 13.53 12.24
N ALA A 47 8.59 13.97 12.55
CA ALA A 47 9.66 14.09 11.56
C ALA A 47 10.11 12.70 11.05
N VAL A 48 10.24 11.72 11.95
CA VAL A 48 10.56 10.35 11.55
C VAL A 48 9.42 9.71 10.75
N GLN A 49 8.16 9.97 11.09
CA GLN A 49 6.99 9.53 10.32
C GLN A 49 6.86 10.21 8.96
N ALA A 50 7.42 11.42 8.79
CA ALA A 50 7.54 12.04 7.48
C ALA A 50 8.41 11.22 6.51
N SER A 51 9.34 10.38 7.03
CA SER A 51 10.09 9.44 6.21
C SER A 51 9.22 8.34 5.60
N LEU A 52 8.18 7.90 6.32
CA LEU A 52 7.19 6.95 5.84
C LEU A 52 6.33 7.64 4.77
N THR A 53 5.86 8.85 5.08
CA THR A 53 5.13 9.73 4.15
C THR A 53 5.84 9.88 2.81
N THR A 54 7.11 10.29 2.82
CA THR A 54 7.84 10.53 1.57
C THR A 54 8.10 9.24 0.81
N SER A 55 8.30 8.11 1.50
CA SER A 55 8.41 6.80 0.84
C SER A 55 7.11 6.39 0.15
N LEU A 56 5.96 6.61 0.79
CA LEU A 56 4.65 6.32 0.21
C LEU A 56 4.34 7.24 -0.98
N LEU A 57 4.66 8.53 -0.88
CA LEU A 57 4.58 9.46 -2.00
C LEU A 57 5.49 9.03 -3.15
N GLY A 58 6.72 8.64 -2.83
CA GLY A 58 7.67 8.11 -3.81
C GLY A 58 7.14 6.86 -4.50
N LEU A 59 6.60 5.90 -3.74
CA LEU A 59 5.97 4.70 -4.28
C LEU A 59 4.79 5.05 -5.21
N GLY A 60 3.87 5.91 -4.77
CA GLY A 60 2.70 6.32 -5.56
C GLY A 60 3.08 7.05 -6.85
N LEU A 61 3.93 8.08 -6.76
CA LEU A 61 4.41 8.83 -7.93
C LEU A 61 5.24 7.94 -8.86
N GLY A 62 6.08 7.09 -8.28
CA GLY A 62 6.89 6.14 -9.02
C GLY A 62 6.05 5.18 -9.85
N GLN A 63 4.89 4.70 -9.36
CA GLN A 63 4.00 3.86 -10.15
C GLN A 63 3.47 4.55 -11.41
N LEU A 64 3.18 5.86 -11.35
CA LEU A 64 2.71 6.66 -12.48
C LEU A 64 3.80 6.87 -13.54
N ILE A 65 5.06 6.95 -13.12
CA ILE A 65 6.21 7.24 -13.99
C ILE A 65 6.78 5.94 -14.59
N MET A 66 6.93 4.89 -13.77
CA MET A 66 7.64 3.67 -14.16
C MET A 66 6.91 2.85 -15.22
N GLY A 67 5.58 2.90 -15.26
CA GLY A 67 4.78 2.26 -16.32
C GLY A 67 5.16 2.78 -17.70
N PRO A 68 4.87 4.06 -18.02
CA PRO A 68 5.22 4.69 -19.30
C PRO A 68 6.71 4.61 -19.63
N LEU A 69 7.58 4.82 -18.63
CA LEU A 69 9.03 4.74 -18.82
C LEU A 69 9.46 3.34 -19.29
N SER A 70 8.86 2.28 -18.73
CA SER A 70 9.12 0.90 -19.12
C SER A 70 8.51 0.50 -20.46
N ASP A 71 7.39 1.11 -20.86
CA ASP A 71 6.81 0.92 -22.20
C ASP A 71 7.69 1.57 -23.28
N PHE A 72 8.34 2.72 -22.97
CA PHE A 72 9.17 3.46 -23.92
C PHE A 72 10.62 2.95 -24.01
N TYR A 73 11.28 2.65 -22.88
CA TYR A 73 12.69 2.24 -22.87
C TYR A 73 12.90 0.71 -22.90
N GLY A 74 11.82 -0.06 -22.79
CA GLY A 74 11.85 -1.50 -22.51
C GLY A 74 11.82 -1.77 -20.99
N ARG A 75 11.60 -3.03 -20.59
CA ARG A 75 11.41 -3.39 -19.18
C ARG A 75 12.73 -3.43 -18.41
N ARG A 76 13.79 -3.95 -19.03
CA ARG A 76 15.02 -4.31 -18.31
C ARG A 76 15.81 -3.09 -17.86
N ARG A 77 15.96 -2.07 -18.72
CA ARG A 77 16.79 -0.89 -18.42
C ARG A 77 16.22 -0.05 -17.27
N PRO A 78 14.93 0.34 -17.27
CA PRO A 78 14.36 1.08 -16.14
C PRO A 78 14.39 0.29 -14.85
N LEU A 79 14.20 -1.04 -14.89
CA LEU A 79 14.27 -1.88 -13.70
C LEU A 79 15.68 -1.86 -13.09
N LEU A 80 16.74 -1.98 -13.89
CA LEU A 80 18.13 -1.92 -13.41
C LEU A 80 18.50 -0.54 -12.85
N ILE A 81 18.11 0.54 -13.52
CA ILE A 81 18.34 1.92 -13.05
C ILE A 81 17.64 2.13 -11.71
N SER A 82 16.38 1.70 -11.60
CA SER A 82 15.64 1.80 -10.34
C SER A 82 16.26 0.96 -9.23
N MET A 83 16.78 -0.24 -9.51
CA MET A 83 17.47 -1.03 -8.48
C MET A 83 18.78 -0.37 -8.02
N LEU A 84 19.54 0.24 -8.94
CA LEU A 84 20.72 1.03 -8.56
C LEU A 84 20.34 2.21 -7.66
N LEU A 85 19.30 2.97 -8.03
CA LEU A 85 18.77 4.05 -7.18
C LEU A 85 18.28 3.54 -5.83
N TYR A 86 17.66 2.35 -5.79
CA TYR A 86 17.23 1.72 -4.54
C TYR A 86 18.42 1.37 -3.64
N ILE A 87 19.50 0.80 -4.19
CA ILE A 87 20.71 0.48 -3.43
C ILE A 87 21.35 1.76 -2.87
N LEU A 88 21.55 2.77 -3.73
CA LEU A 88 22.19 4.03 -3.34
C LEU A 88 21.37 4.77 -2.28
N SER A 89 20.05 4.83 -2.43
CA SER A 89 19.17 5.44 -1.43
C SER A 89 19.14 4.64 -0.13
N SER A 90 19.16 3.30 -0.19
CA SER A 90 19.23 2.45 1.01
C SER A 90 20.52 2.68 1.80
N ILE A 91 21.66 2.68 1.12
CA ILE A 91 22.96 2.96 1.75
C ILE A 91 23.01 4.39 2.27
N GLY A 92 22.52 5.36 1.49
CA GLY A 92 22.43 6.75 1.92
C GLY A 92 21.55 6.92 3.17
N CYS A 93 20.42 6.22 3.27
CA CYS A 93 19.57 6.21 4.47
C CYS A 93 20.33 5.66 5.68
N ALA A 94 21.09 4.56 5.51
CA ALA A 94 21.87 3.94 6.57
C ALA A 94 22.93 4.88 7.16
N PHE A 95 23.48 5.78 6.34
CA PHE A 95 24.51 6.75 6.74
C PHE A 95 24.02 8.20 6.67
N ALA A 96 22.72 8.43 6.82
CA ALA A 96 22.14 9.77 6.70
C ALA A 96 22.64 10.68 7.84
N PRO A 97 23.20 11.87 7.53
CA PRO A 97 23.76 12.76 8.54
C PRO A 97 22.69 13.59 9.28
N SER A 98 21.50 13.73 8.70
CA SER A 98 20.38 14.44 9.32
C SER A 98 19.03 13.81 8.92
N ILE A 99 17.97 14.18 9.64
CA ILE A 99 16.62 13.68 9.39
C ILE A 99 16.08 14.14 8.02
N GLU A 100 16.42 15.33 7.56
CA GLU A 100 16.01 15.86 6.25
C GLU A 100 16.64 15.04 5.11
N TRP A 101 17.93 14.72 5.24
CA TRP A 101 18.63 13.81 4.32
C TRP A 101 17.97 12.44 4.29
N PHE A 102 17.64 11.89 5.47
CA PHE A 102 16.94 10.61 5.58
C PHE A 102 15.57 10.66 4.89
N ILE A 103 14.75 11.67 5.16
CA ILE A 103 13.42 11.86 4.56
C ILE A 103 13.50 11.99 3.03
N ALA A 104 14.47 12.74 2.50
CA ALA A 104 14.67 12.92 1.07
C ALA A 104 15.10 11.62 0.38
N LEU A 105 16.02 10.86 0.98
CA LEU A 105 16.45 9.57 0.44
C LEU A 105 15.33 8.53 0.49
N ARG A 106 14.48 8.58 1.52
CA ARG A 106 13.28 7.75 1.63
C ARG A 106 12.28 8.00 0.49
N PHE A 107 12.12 9.25 0.04
CA PHE A 107 11.38 9.56 -1.19
C PHE A 107 11.96 8.83 -2.41
N VAL A 108 13.26 8.97 -2.63
CA VAL A 108 13.97 8.35 -3.77
C VAL A 108 13.85 6.82 -3.71
N GLN A 109 14.01 6.24 -2.52
CA GLN A 109 13.89 4.81 -2.28
C GLN A 109 12.48 4.31 -2.61
N GLY A 110 11.43 5.07 -2.25
CA GLY A 110 10.04 4.79 -2.62
C GLY A 110 9.83 4.80 -4.14
N VAL A 111 10.31 5.84 -4.83
CA VAL A 111 10.24 5.92 -6.31
C VAL A 111 10.93 4.72 -6.95
N ALA A 112 12.12 4.37 -6.48
CA ALA A 112 12.87 3.23 -6.98
C ALA A 112 12.15 1.89 -6.76
N ALA A 113 11.58 1.68 -5.56
CA ALA A 113 10.85 0.47 -5.21
C ALA A 113 9.61 0.22 -6.08
N SER A 114 8.95 1.30 -6.54
CA SER A 114 7.75 1.21 -7.37
C SER A 114 7.99 0.49 -8.71
N ALA A 115 9.22 0.55 -9.24
CA ALA A 115 9.60 -0.13 -10.47
C ALA A 115 9.45 -1.65 -10.35
N GLY A 116 9.80 -2.23 -9.19
CA GLY A 116 9.62 -3.65 -8.92
C GLY A 116 8.15 -4.07 -9.00
N LEU A 117 7.25 -3.25 -8.45
CA LEU A 117 5.81 -3.52 -8.43
C LEU A 117 5.17 -3.43 -9.82
N VAL A 118 5.49 -2.38 -10.58
CA VAL A 118 4.86 -2.12 -11.88
C VAL A 118 5.48 -2.96 -12.99
N ILE A 119 6.81 -3.00 -13.07
CA ILE A 119 7.51 -3.66 -14.18
C ILE A 119 7.39 -5.18 -14.06
N SER A 120 7.36 -5.76 -12.86
CA SER A 120 7.14 -7.21 -12.70
C SER A 120 5.81 -7.68 -13.29
N ARG A 121 4.72 -6.94 -13.05
CA ARG A 121 3.39 -7.23 -13.62
C ARG A 121 3.38 -7.03 -15.14
N ALA A 122 4.06 -5.99 -15.63
CA ALA A 122 4.19 -5.74 -17.06
C ALA A 122 4.97 -6.87 -17.76
N ILE A 123 6.07 -7.35 -17.17
CA ILE A 123 6.85 -8.48 -17.69
C ILE A 123 5.98 -9.75 -17.78
N VAL A 124 5.14 -10.03 -16.77
CA VAL A 124 4.21 -11.18 -16.81
C VAL A 124 3.25 -11.06 -17.99
N ARG A 125 2.65 -9.89 -18.19
CA ARG A 125 1.72 -9.60 -19.29
C ARG A 125 2.39 -9.73 -20.67
N ASP A 126 3.65 -9.31 -20.78
CA ASP A 126 4.40 -9.41 -22.05
C ASP A 126 4.82 -10.87 -22.37
N ARG A 127 4.99 -11.72 -21.34
CA ARG A 127 5.56 -13.07 -21.48
C ARG A 127 4.53 -14.20 -21.49
N PHE A 128 3.37 -14.00 -20.86
CA PHE A 128 2.38 -15.05 -20.65
C PHE A 128 0.99 -14.59 -21.08
N SER A 129 0.16 -15.55 -21.48
CA SER A 129 -1.24 -15.34 -21.86
C SER A 129 -2.14 -16.41 -21.22
N GLY A 130 -3.44 -16.14 -21.22
CA GLY A 130 -4.46 -17.08 -20.72
C GLY A 130 -4.22 -17.54 -19.28
N VAL A 131 -4.34 -18.84 -19.05
CA VAL A 131 -4.26 -19.46 -17.71
C VAL A 131 -2.90 -19.24 -17.04
N GLU A 132 -1.80 -19.27 -17.81
CA GLU A 132 -0.46 -19.06 -17.24
C GLU A 132 -0.29 -17.63 -16.72
N MET A 133 -0.79 -16.62 -17.46
CA MET A 133 -0.81 -15.24 -16.97
C MET A 133 -1.58 -15.13 -15.65
N THR A 134 -2.76 -15.76 -15.56
CA THR A 134 -3.56 -15.77 -14.33
C THR A 134 -2.80 -16.39 -13.16
N LYS A 135 -2.09 -17.50 -13.36
CA LYS A 135 -1.27 -18.15 -12.32
C LYS A 135 -0.17 -17.21 -11.81
N PHE A 136 0.56 -16.56 -12.72
CA PHE A 136 1.62 -15.62 -12.34
C PHE A 136 1.08 -14.39 -11.62
N ILE A 137 0.03 -13.75 -12.13
CA ILE A 137 -0.60 -12.59 -11.46
C ILE A 137 -1.15 -12.98 -10.08
N SER A 138 -1.73 -14.18 -9.94
CA SER A 138 -2.18 -14.71 -8.65
C SER A 138 -1.03 -14.89 -7.68
N LEU A 139 0.11 -15.43 -8.14
CA LEU A 139 1.32 -15.57 -7.33
C LEU A 139 1.84 -14.20 -6.86
N LEU A 140 1.97 -13.22 -7.76
CA LEU A 140 2.42 -11.87 -7.40
C LEU A 140 1.49 -11.21 -6.38
N THR A 141 0.18 -11.42 -6.53
CA THR A 141 -0.84 -10.93 -5.59
C THR A 141 -0.72 -11.60 -4.23
N MET A 142 -0.56 -12.93 -4.20
CA MET A 142 -0.35 -13.69 -2.96
C MET A 142 0.87 -13.17 -2.20
N ILE A 143 1.99 -12.96 -2.88
CA ILE A 143 3.21 -12.46 -2.24
C ILE A 143 3.03 -11.02 -1.76
N SER A 144 2.36 -10.17 -2.54
CA SER A 144 2.04 -8.80 -2.12
C SER A 144 1.20 -8.78 -0.83
N ASN A 145 0.36 -9.80 -0.62
CA ASN A 145 -0.46 -9.92 0.60
C ASN A 145 0.30 -10.54 1.78
N VAL A 146 1.26 -11.43 1.54
CA VAL A 146 2.04 -12.12 2.59
C VAL A 146 3.28 -11.32 3.01
N ALA A 147 3.90 -10.56 2.11
CA ALA A 147 5.10 -9.81 2.39
C ALA A 147 4.96 -8.79 3.55
N PRO A 148 3.84 -8.08 3.73
CA PRO A 148 3.61 -7.22 4.91
C PRO A 148 3.58 -7.97 6.25
N LEU A 149 3.32 -9.28 6.25
CA LEU A 149 3.35 -10.10 7.49
C LEU A 149 4.79 -10.50 7.84
N ILE A 150 5.64 -10.66 6.83
CA ILE A 150 7.03 -11.11 6.98
C ILE A 150 7.96 -9.92 7.23
N SER A 151 7.74 -8.80 6.54
CA SER A 151 8.67 -7.67 6.54
C SER A 151 8.89 -7.01 7.91
N PRO A 152 7.88 -6.73 8.76
CA PRO A 152 8.12 -6.22 10.11
C PRO A 152 8.88 -7.22 10.99
N THR A 153 8.68 -8.52 10.77
CA THR A 153 9.37 -9.58 11.53
C THR A 153 10.82 -9.70 11.12
N ALA A 154 11.12 -9.63 9.82
CA ALA A 154 12.48 -9.52 9.31
C ALA A 154 13.16 -8.26 9.88
N GLY A 155 12.42 -7.15 9.90
CA GLY A 155 12.81 -5.88 10.48
C GLY A 155 13.23 -5.94 11.94
N SER A 156 12.32 -6.39 12.81
CA SER A 156 12.62 -6.51 14.24
C SER A 156 13.73 -7.50 14.51
N THR A 157 13.83 -8.58 13.74
CA THR A 157 14.96 -9.52 13.85
C THR A 157 16.28 -8.81 13.59
N VAL A 158 16.40 -8.06 12.49
CA VAL A 158 17.62 -7.29 12.19
C VAL A 158 17.92 -6.27 13.30
N VAL A 159 16.90 -5.55 13.77
CA VAL A 159 17.04 -4.57 14.86
C VAL A 159 17.48 -5.21 16.18
N SER A 160 17.11 -6.47 16.42
CA SER A 160 17.48 -7.22 17.64
C SER A 160 18.97 -7.52 17.74
N TYR A 161 19.64 -7.70 16.59
CA TYR A 161 21.07 -8.04 16.52
C TYR A 161 21.94 -6.87 16.04
N SER A 162 21.34 -5.77 15.60
CA SER A 162 22.05 -4.61 15.06
C SER A 162 21.36 -3.30 15.47
N SER A 163 21.00 -2.45 14.53
CA SER A 163 20.29 -1.19 14.73
C SER A 163 19.43 -0.89 13.50
N TRP A 164 18.73 0.25 13.53
CA TRP A 164 18.01 0.77 12.36
C TRP A 164 18.90 0.86 11.09
N VAL A 165 20.21 1.11 11.23
CA VAL A 165 21.19 1.13 10.14
C VAL A 165 21.27 -0.24 9.44
N GLY A 166 21.26 -1.33 10.22
CA GLY A 166 21.28 -2.69 9.70
C GLY A 166 20.08 -3.02 8.82
N VAL A 167 18.91 -2.44 9.11
CA VAL A 167 17.71 -2.59 8.28
C VAL A 167 17.94 -2.00 6.89
N PHE A 168 18.50 -0.80 6.82
CA PHE A 168 18.78 -0.15 5.53
C PHE A 168 19.92 -0.80 4.76
N ILE A 169 20.95 -1.33 5.44
CA ILE A 169 21.96 -2.17 4.80
C ILE A 169 21.32 -3.44 4.21
N PHE A 170 20.43 -4.10 4.94
CA PHE A 170 19.71 -5.27 4.43
C PHE A 170 18.86 -4.94 3.20
N LEU A 171 18.14 -3.81 3.20
CA LEU A 171 17.41 -3.35 2.02
C LEU A 171 18.35 -3.09 0.84
N GLY A 172 19.53 -2.49 1.08
CA GLY A 172 20.56 -2.33 0.06
C GLY A 172 21.04 -3.67 -0.52
N LEU A 173 21.26 -4.67 0.32
CA LEU A 173 21.60 -6.04 -0.10
C LEU A 173 20.48 -6.69 -0.90
N LEU A 174 19.21 -6.50 -0.50
CA LEU A 174 18.05 -6.96 -1.26
C LEU A 174 18.03 -6.34 -2.67
N GLY A 175 18.31 -5.04 -2.78
CA GLY A 175 18.46 -4.35 -4.07
C GLY A 175 19.60 -4.91 -4.91
N LEU A 176 20.73 -5.26 -4.29
CA LEU A 176 21.87 -5.88 -4.97
C LEU A 176 21.51 -7.28 -5.50
N ILE A 177 20.83 -8.09 -4.70
CA ILE A 177 20.33 -9.42 -5.10
C ILE A 177 19.36 -9.28 -6.29
N LEU A 178 18.40 -8.36 -6.22
CA LEU A 178 17.44 -8.09 -7.31
C LEU A 178 18.13 -7.58 -8.58
N THR A 179 19.20 -6.79 -8.44
CA THR A 179 20.04 -6.35 -9.55
C THR A 179 20.74 -7.54 -10.21
N GLY A 180 21.35 -8.43 -9.42
CA GLY A 180 21.94 -9.69 -9.91
C GLY A 180 20.92 -10.56 -10.63
N MET A 181 19.76 -10.78 -10.01
CA MET A 181 18.65 -11.53 -10.61
C MET A 181 18.16 -10.91 -11.93
N THR A 182 18.14 -9.58 -12.05
CA THR A 182 17.72 -8.90 -13.28
C THR A 182 18.79 -8.96 -14.37
N THR A 183 20.05 -8.78 -14.00
CA THR A 183 21.16 -8.78 -14.96
C THR A 183 21.34 -10.16 -15.59
N TRP A 184 21.25 -11.25 -14.81
CA TRP A 184 21.47 -12.61 -15.31
C TRP A 184 20.19 -13.38 -15.64
N GLY A 185 19.11 -13.14 -14.90
CA GLY A 185 17.86 -13.91 -15.00
C GLY A 185 16.80 -13.31 -15.93
N LEU A 186 16.89 -12.00 -16.27
CA LEU A 186 15.83 -11.30 -17.00
C LEU A 186 16.33 -10.77 -18.36
N LYS A 187 15.85 -11.38 -19.44
CA LYS A 187 15.99 -10.84 -20.80
C LYS A 187 14.91 -9.79 -21.06
N GLU A 188 15.21 -8.81 -21.91
CA GLU A 188 14.24 -7.81 -22.36
C GLU A 188 12.97 -8.52 -22.86
N SER A 189 11.81 -8.10 -22.35
CA SER A 189 10.51 -8.68 -22.70
C SER A 189 9.72 -7.83 -23.68
N LEU A 190 10.06 -6.54 -23.84
CA LEU A 190 9.39 -5.63 -24.77
C LEU A 190 10.33 -5.24 -25.93
N PRO A 191 10.18 -5.87 -27.12
CA PRO A 191 10.95 -5.54 -28.32
C PRO A 191 10.72 -4.09 -28.76
N VAL A 192 11.72 -3.49 -29.41
CA VAL A 192 11.68 -2.08 -29.85
C VAL A 192 10.45 -1.76 -30.70
N GLN A 193 10.02 -2.72 -31.53
CA GLN A 193 8.90 -2.60 -32.46
C GLN A 193 7.53 -2.57 -31.77
N GLN A 194 7.44 -3.08 -30.53
CA GLN A 194 6.20 -3.13 -29.75
C GLN A 194 6.11 -2.00 -28.72
N ARG A 195 7.10 -1.10 -28.69
CA ARG A 195 7.11 0.05 -27.79
C ARG A 195 6.11 1.08 -28.27
N VAL A 196 5.16 1.40 -27.40
CA VAL A 196 4.10 2.36 -27.71
C VAL A 196 4.56 3.74 -27.23
N PRO A 197 4.54 4.78 -28.07
CA PRO A 197 4.78 6.14 -27.60
C PRO A 197 3.71 6.52 -26.57
N SER A 198 4.15 7.01 -25.42
CA SER A 198 3.25 7.43 -24.35
C SER A 198 2.44 8.64 -24.80
N ASN A 199 1.15 8.43 -25.12
CA ASN A 199 0.22 9.54 -25.38
C ASN A 199 -0.23 10.16 -24.05
N LEU A 200 0.63 11.02 -23.51
CA LEU A 200 0.43 11.69 -22.22
C LEU A 200 -0.87 12.52 -22.22
N THR A 201 -1.26 13.08 -23.36
CA THR A 201 -2.49 13.85 -23.52
C THR A 201 -3.73 12.98 -23.30
N THR A 202 -3.78 11.79 -23.91
CA THR A 202 -4.88 10.84 -23.69
C THR A 202 -4.92 10.35 -22.25
N LEU A 203 -3.75 10.11 -21.64
CA LEU A 203 -3.66 9.73 -20.23
C LEU A 203 -4.25 10.80 -19.30
N MET A 204 -3.87 12.07 -19.51
CA MET A 204 -4.39 13.20 -18.73
C MET A 204 -5.89 13.42 -18.95
N ARG A 205 -6.38 13.22 -20.18
CA ARG A 205 -7.81 13.27 -20.50
C ARG A 205 -8.59 12.18 -19.75
N ASN A 206 -8.07 10.95 -19.70
CA ASN A 206 -8.69 9.85 -18.96
C ASN A 206 -8.72 10.15 -17.45
N TYR A 207 -7.64 10.67 -16.88
CA TYR A 207 -7.63 11.09 -15.47
C TYR A 207 -8.67 12.19 -15.21
N SER A 208 -8.75 13.21 -16.07
CA SER A 208 -9.75 14.27 -15.92
C SER A 208 -11.18 13.76 -16.01
N SER A 209 -11.48 12.74 -16.83
CA SER A 209 -12.85 12.19 -16.89
C SER A 209 -13.17 11.39 -15.63
N LEU A 210 -12.21 10.62 -15.11
CA LEU A 210 -12.36 9.86 -13.87
C LEU A 210 -12.63 10.77 -12.67
N PHE A 211 -11.90 11.89 -12.53
CA PHE A 211 -12.14 12.86 -11.45
C PHE A 211 -13.52 13.52 -11.50
N ARG A 212 -14.17 13.56 -12.66
CA ARG A 212 -15.53 14.11 -12.83
C ARG A 212 -16.62 13.08 -12.57
N GLU A 213 -16.30 11.79 -12.64
CA GLU A 213 -17.26 10.72 -12.48
C GLU A 213 -17.56 10.47 -11.00
N ARG A 214 -18.72 10.95 -10.53
CA ARG A 214 -19.06 10.98 -9.10
C ARG A 214 -19.11 9.59 -8.46
N SER A 215 -19.62 8.58 -9.17
CA SER A 215 -19.73 7.22 -8.63
C SER A 215 -18.34 6.61 -8.42
N PHE A 216 -17.47 6.72 -9.44
CA PHE A 216 -16.08 6.28 -9.37
C PHE A 216 -15.34 6.99 -8.23
N MET A 217 -15.40 8.32 -8.19
CA MET A 217 -14.72 9.10 -7.16
C MET A 217 -15.26 8.85 -5.76
N GLY A 218 -16.55 8.55 -5.62
CA GLY A 218 -17.14 8.17 -4.33
C GLY A 218 -16.48 6.92 -3.75
N PHE A 219 -16.39 5.84 -4.53
CA PHE A 219 -15.70 4.63 -4.07
C PHE A 219 -14.18 4.81 -3.97
N ALA A 220 -13.57 5.55 -4.89
CA ALA A 220 -12.14 5.84 -4.87
C ALA A 220 -11.72 6.62 -3.63
N LEU A 221 -12.49 7.63 -3.23
CA LEU A 221 -12.25 8.41 -2.01
C LEU A 221 -12.48 7.58 -0.76
N VAL A 222 -13.54 6.79 -0.68
CA VAL A 222 -13.75 5.90 0.49
C VAL A 222 -12.58 4.94 0.65
N ASN A 223 -12.14 4.32 -0.45
CA ASN A 223 -10.98 3.45 -0.46
C ASN A 223 -9.70 4.20 -0.02
N GLY A 224 -9.46 5.40 -0.59
CA GLY A 224 -8.29 6.22 -0.26
C GLY A 224 -8.26 6.69 1.20
N ILE A 225 -9.38 7.18 1.74
CA ILE A 225 -9.51 7.63 3.14
C ILE A 225 -9.30 6.46 4.10
N LEU A 226 -9.84 5.28 3.79
CA LEU A 226 -9.63 4.10 4.62
C LEU A 226 -8.16 3.68 4.65
N PHE A 227 -7.50 3.68 3.49
CA PHE A 227 -6.04 3.48 3.42
C PHE A 227 -5.26 4.57 4.15
N ALA A 228 -5.78 5.79 4.23
CA ALA A 228 -5.20 6.82 5.07
C ALA A 228 -5.23 6.42 6.56
N GLY A 229 -6.31 5.78 7.01
CA GLY A 229 -6.39 5.15 8.34
C GLY A 229 -5.41 3.99 8.52
N VAL A 230 -5.20 3.15 7.49
CA VAL A 230 -4.18 2.09 7.50
C VAL A 230 -2.80 2.69 7.73
N PHE A 231 -2.40 3.71 6.97
CA PHE A 231 -1.08 4.30 7.12
C PHE A 231 -0.91 5.07 8.42
N ALA A 232 -1.97 5.67 8.97
CA ALA A 232 -1.96 6.19 10.34
C ALA A 232 -1.70 5.08 11.37
N TYR A 233 -2.35 3.92 11.18
CA TYR A 233 -2.10 2.72 11.97
C TYR A 233 -0.64 2.26 11.88
N VAL A 234 -0.11 2.14 10.66
CA VAL A 234 1.26 1.69 10.40
C VAL A 234 2.29 2.66 11.01
N ALA A 235 2.07 3.96 10.87
CA ALA A 235 2.97 5.00 11.40
C ALA A 235 2.95 5.11 12.92
N GLY A 236 1.78 4.91 13.54
CA GLY A 236 1.57 5.15 14.97
C GLY A 236 1.90 3.96 15.87
N THR A 237 1.59 2.74 15.42
CA THR A 237 1.71 1.56 16.28
C THR A 237 3.11 1.26 16.79
N PRO A 238 4.23 1.56 16.09
CA PRO A 238 5.56 1.39 16.67
C PRO A 238 5.76 2.20 17.94
N PHE A 239 5.30 3.46 17.99
CA PHE A 239 5.43 4.33 19.16
C PHE A 239 4.42 3.93 20.25
N ILE A 240 3.18 3.63 19.87
CA ILE A 240 2.16 3.24 20.84
C ILE A 240 2.54 1.94 21.53
N TYR A 241 2.90 0.92 20.78
CA TYR A 241 3.25 -0.38 21.34
C TYR A 241 4.57 -0.31 22.11
N GLN A 242 5.62 0.30 21.55
CA GLN A 242 6.96 0.26 22.17
C GLN A 242 7.19 1.36 23.21
N ASN A 243 6.81 2.62 22.95
CA ASN A 243 7.08 3.73 23.87
C ASN A 243 6.03 3.85 24.98
N ILE A 244 4.75 3.68 24.64
CA ILE A 244 3.65 3.85 25.60
C ILE A 244 3.38 2.55 26.39
N TYR A 245 3.25 1.42 25.69
CA TYR A 245 2.98 0.13 26.33
C TYR A 245 4.25 -0.68 26.67
N GLY A 246 5.44 -0.21 26.28
CA GLY A 246 6.71 -0.83 26.67
C GLY A 246 6.97 -2.20 26.05
N VAL A 247 6.29 -2.58 24.95
CA VAL A 247 6.53 -3.89 24.35
C VAL A 247 7.82 -3.91 23.54
N SER A 248 8.44 -5.09 23.45
CA SER A 248 9.68 -5.26 22.68
C SER A 248 9.43 -5.17 21.15
N PRO A 249 10.48 -4.91 20.35
CA PRO A 249 10.41 -4.92 18.88
C PRO A 249 9.85 -6.23 18.31
N GLN A 250 10.15 -7.38 18.92
CA GLN A 250 9.66 -8.68 18.46
C GLN A 250 8.17 -8.83 18.73
N MET A 251 7.70 -8.40 19.90
CA MET A 251 6.28 -8.42 20.24
C MET A 251 5.50 -7.44 19.35
N PHE A 252 6.06 -6.25 19.06
CA PHE A 252 5.50 -5.34 18.05
C PHE A 252 5.30 -6.05 16.71
N SER A 253 6.30 -6.76 16.19
CA SER A 253 6.17 -7.47 14.90
C SER A 253 5.13 -8.59 14.94
N ILE A 254 5.01 -9.31 16.05
CA ILE A 254 3.95 -10.32 16.22
C ILE A 254 2.57 -9.66 16.17
N LEU A 255 2.35 -8.58 16.95
CA LEU A 255 1.08 -7.85 16.95
C LEU A 255 0.77 -7.24 15.57
N PHE A 256 1.78 -6.72 14.87
CA PHE A 256 1.63 -6.18 13.53
C PHE A 256 1.28 -7.27 12.50
N ALA A 257 1.95 -8.42 12.55
CA ALA A 257 1.65 -9.57 11.68
C ALA A 257 0.23 -10.12 11.92
N LEU A 258 -0.23 -10.16 13.18
CA LEU A 258 -1.61 -10.54 13.51
C LEU A 258 -2.65 -9.57 12.92
N ASN A 259 -2.34 -8.27 12.85
CA ASN A 259 -3.18 -7.30 12.15
C ASN A 259 -3.16 -7.50 10.63
N GLY A 260 -2.02 -7.88 10.05
CA GLY A 260 -1.96 -8.33 8.65
C GLY A 260 -2.88 -9.54 8.39
N LEU A 261 -2.92 -10.50 9.31
CA LEU A 261 -3.85 -11.64 9.25
C LEU A 261 -5.31 -11.19 9.38
N ALA A 262 -5.62 -10.19 10.21
CA ALA A 262 -6.97 -9.62 10.30
C ALA A 262 -7.46 -9.07 8.95
N ILE A 263 -6.61 -8.37 8.20
CA ILE A 263 -6.94 -7.88 6.84
C ILE A 263 -7.24 -9.07 5.92
N ILE A 264 -6.41 -10.12 5.97
CA ILE A 264 -6.64 -11.33 5.18
C ILE A 264 -7.98 -11.97 5.57
N LEU A 265 -8.27 -12.13 6.86
CA LEU A 265 -9.53 -12.68 7.36
C LEU A 265 -10.73 -11.90 6.82
N GLY A 266 -10.69 -10.56 6.87
CA GLY A 266 -11.73 -9.70 6.28
C GLY A 266 -11.95 -9.99 4.79
N SER A 267 -10.87 -10.11 4.01
CA SER A 267 -10.96 -10.42 2.58
C SER A 267 -11.51 -11.82 2.29
N GLN A 268 -11.17 -12.81 3.13
CA GLN A 268 -11.71 -14.17 3.02
C GLN A 268 -13.19 -14.21 3.38
N LEU A 269 -13.65 -13.42 4.36
CA LEU A 269 -15.08 -13.30 4.66
C LEU A 269 -15.88 -12.79 3.46
N VAL A 270 -15.35 -11.80 2.72
CA VAL A 270 -15.98 -11.33 1.47
C VAL A 270 -16.09 -12.46 0.45
N LYS A 271 -15.01 -13.23 0.26
CA LYS A 271 -15.01 -14.39 -0.65
C LYS A 271 -16.05 -15.46 -0.24
N LEU A 272 -16.15 -15.78 1.05
CA LEU A 272 -17.06 -16.80 1.57
C LEU A 272 -18.53 -16.39 1.46
N LEU A 273 -18.81 -15.08 1.58
CA LEU A 273 -20.17 -14.53 1.52
C LEU A 273 -20.57 -14.08 0.11
N ALA A 274 -19.65 -14.13 -0.86
CA ALA A 274 -19.92 -13.83 -2.26
C ALA A 274 -21.06 -14.72 -2.80
N GLY A 275 -22.01 -14.10 -3.50
CA GLY A 275 -23.22 -14.78 -4.00
C GLY A 275 -24.32 -15.03 -2.96
N ARG A 276 -24.02 -14.91 -1.65
CA ARG A 276 -25.02 -15.03 -0.56
C ARG A 276 -25.46 -13.67 -0.02
N VAL A 277 -24.55 -12.71 0.01
CA VAL A 277 -24.78 -11.35 0.52
C VAL A 277 -24.40 -10.35 -0.56
N THR A 278 -25.20 -9.29 -0.73
CA THR A 278 -24.88 -8.24 -1.71
C THR A 278 -23.62 -7.48 -1.32
N GLU A 279 -22.81 -7.10 -2.31
CA GLU A 279 -21.56 -6.35 -2.11
C GLU A 279 -21.80 -5.07 -1.29
N ARG A 280 -22.90 -4.37 -1.57
CA ARG A 280 -23.31 -3.17 -0.82
C ARG A 280 -23.53 -3.45 0.66
N ARG A 281 -24.13 -4.59 1.02
CA ARG A 281 -24.40 -4.92 2.43
C ARG A 281 -23.12 -5.28 3.16
N LEU A 282 -22.22 -6.05 2.52
CA LEU A 282 -20.90 -6.34 3.07
C LEU A 282 -20.07 -5.06 3.26
N PHE A 283 -20.12 -4.14 2.30
CA PHE A 283 -19.47 -2.84 2.38
C PHE A 283 -19.96 -2.02 3.58
N LEU A 284 -21.27 -1.95 3.80
CA LEU A 284 -21.86 -1.26 4.95
C LEU A 284 -21.48 -1.91 6.28
N ILE A 285 -21.44 -3.24 6.35
CA ILE A 285 -20.96 -3.97 7.53
C ILE A 285 -19.51 -3.58 7.82
N GLY A 286 -18.65 -3.57 6.80
CA GLY A 286 -17.27 -3.12 6.92
C GLY A 286 -17.17 -1.70 7.49
N LEU A 287 -17.91 -0.74 6.93
CA LEU A 287 -17.91 0.65 7.44
C LEU A 287 -18.37 0.75 8.90
N THR A 288 -19.39 -0.02 9.29
CA THR A 288 -19.86 -0.05 10.67
C THR A 288 -18.81 -0.62 11.61
N ILE A 289 -18.13 -1.72 11.23
CA ILE A 289 -17.02 -2.29 12.02
C ILE A 289 -15.89 -1.25 12.14
N ALA A 290 -15.52 -0.56 11.05
CA ALA A 290 -14.49 0.48 11.05
C ALA A 290 -14.84 1.61 12.03
N PHE A 291 -16.08 2.09 12.01
CA PHE A 291 -16.54 3.16 12.90
C PHE A 291 -16.54 2.74 14.37
N ILE A 292 -17.11 1.57 14.69
CA ILE A 292 -17.19 1.09 16.08
C ILE A 292 -15.78 0.83 16.64
N SER A 293 -14.93 0.14 15.86
CA SER A 293 -13.56 -0.17 16.27
C SER A 293 -12.73 1.11 16.45
N SER A 294 -12.80 2.05 15.52
CA SER A 294 -12.07 3.33 15.65
C SER A 294 -12.56 4.22 16.79
N ALA A 295 -13.87 4.25 17.05
CA ALA A 295 -14.43 4.93 18.22
C ALA A 295 -13.94 4.28 19.53
N ALA A 296 -13.89 2.94 19.56
CA ALA A 296 -13.37 2.20 20.70
C ALA A 296 -11.85 2.42 20.90
N ILE A 297 -11.06 2.51 19.82
CA ILE A 297 -9.64 2.92 19.88
C ILE A 297 -9.52 4.30 20.52
N LEU A 298 -10.28 5.28 20.03
CA LEU A 298 -10.26 6.64 20.58
C LEU A 298 -10.64 6.64 22.07
N PHE A 299 -11.63 5.84 22.46
CA PHE A 299 -12.00 5.68 23.86
C PHE A 299 -10.87 5.06 24.70
N VAL A 300 -10.23 3.99 24.24
CA VAL A 300 -9.08 3.37 24.92
C VAL A 300 -7.94 4.37 25.09
N VAL A 301 -7.66 5.17 24.07
CA VAL A 301 -6.64 6.23 24.13
C VAL A 301 -6.98 7.28 25.18
N LEU A 302 -8.21 7.79 25.20
CA LEU A 302 -8.63 8.83 26.14
C LEU A 302 -8.70 8.31 27.60
N SER A 303 -9.04 7.04 27.77
CA SER A 303 -9.15 6.39 29.08
C SER A 303 -7.84 5.76 29.58
N HIS A 304 -6.75 5.85 28.80
CA HIS A 304 -5.48 5.16 29.10
C HIS A 304 -5.67 3.64 29.32
N GLY A 305 -6.52 3.03 28.50
CA GLY A 305 -6.88 1.61 28.61
C GLY A 305 -5.71 0.66 28.31
N PRO A 306 -5.87 -0.63 28.67
CA PRO A 306 -4.81 -1.62 28.54
C PRO A 306 -4.48 -1.97 27.08
N LEU A 307 -3.26 -2.47 26.86
CA LEU A 307 -2.77 -2.91 25.54
C LEU A 307 -3.70 -3.92 24.86
N SER A 308 -4.30 -4.83 25.64
CA SER A 308 -5.22 -5.85 25.10
C SER A 308 -6.44 -5.23 24.41
N ALA A 309 -7.05 -4.21 25.03
CA ALA A 309 -8.17 -3.48 24.45
C ALA A 309 -7.75 -2.74 23.18
N MET A 310 -6.62 -2.02 23.25
CA MET A 310 -6.04 -1.32 22.09
C MET A 310 -5.82 -2.29 20.91
N PHE A 311 -5.19 -3.44 21.16
CA PHE A 311 -4.92 -4.44 20.13
C PHE A 311 -6.19 -5.04 19.55
N ILE A 312 -7.18 -5.42 20.36
CA ILE A 312 -8.45 -6.00 19.90
C ILE A 312 -9.17 -5.05 18.95
N PHE A 313 -9.25 -3.76 19.29
CA PHE A 313 -9.95 -2.80 18.45
C PHE A 313 -9.16 -2.45 17.17
N ILE A 314 -7.83 -2.39 17.23
CA ILE A 314 -6.99 -2.28 16.02
C ILE A 314 -7.16 -3.51 15.12
N PHE A 315 -7.25 -4.72 15.69
CA PHE A 315 -7.51 -5.95 14.94
C PHE A 315 -8.87 -5.91 14.25
N LEU A 316 -9.93 -5.48 14.94
CA LEU A 316 -11.26 -5.31 14.34
C LEU A 316 -11.26 -4.24 13.24
N PHE A 317 -10.52 -3.15 13.43
CA PHE A 317 -10.32 -2.14 12.39
C PHE A 317 -9.61 -2.74 11.17
N ALA A 318 -8.57 -3.55 11.37
CA ALA A 318 -7.88 -4.27 10.30
C ALA A 318 -8.79 -5.28 9.56
N VAL A 319 -9.68 -5.99 10.25
CA VAL A 319 -10.73 -6.82 9.60
C VAL A 319 -11.62 -5.97 8.70
N SER A 320 -12.04 -4.79 9.17
CA SER A 320 -12.89 -3.89 8.39
C SER A 320 -12.23 -3.45 7.08
N ILE A 321 -10.91 -3.19 7.11
CA ILE A 321 -10.11 -2.85 5.93
C ILE A 321 -10.12 -4.00 4.93
N GLY A 322 -9.94 -5.24 5.41
CA GLY A 322 -10.01 -6.45 4.58
C GLY A 322 -11.36 -6.66 3.89
N ILE A 323 -12.45 -6.21 4.51
CA ILE A 323 -13.80 -6.27 3.94
C ILE A 323 -14.00 -5.16 2.91
N ILE A 324 -13.71 -3.92 3.28
CA ILE A 324 -14.01 -2.73 2.46
C ILE A 324 -13.12 -2.69 1.21
N GLY A 325 -11.83 -3.03 1.33
CA GLY A 325 -10.84 -2.89 0.27
C GLY A 325 -11.26 -3.55 -1.05
N PRO A 326 -11.45 -4.89 -1.10
CA PRO A 326 -11.85 -5.60 -2.32
C PRO A 326 -13.16 -5.10 -2.91
N ILE A 327 -14.15 -4.81 -2.06
CA ILE A 327 -15.48 -4.36 -2.51
C ILE A 327 -15.42 -2.95 -3.10
N SER A 328 -14.73 -2.03 -2.42
CA SER A 328 -14.54 -0.66 -2.90
C SER A 328 -13.85 -0.62 -4.27
N PHE A 329 -12.85 -1.49 -4.46
CA PHE A 329 -12.12 -1.62 -5.71
C PHE A 329 -13.03 -2.14 -6.83
N THR A 330 -13.76 -3.24 -6.59
CA THR A 330 -14.69 -3.82 -7.57
C THR A 330 -15.78 -2.83 -7.98
N LEU A 331 -16.44 -2.19 -7.01
CA LEU A 331 -17.50 -1.21 -7.27
C LEU A 331 -17.01 0.04 -8.00
N ALA A 332 -15.77 0.48 -7.73
CA ALA A 332 -15.16 1.57 -8.49
C ALA A 332 -14.87 1.16 -9.94
N MET A 333 -14.42 -0.07 -10.16
CA MET A 333 -13.98 -0.55 -11.47
C MET A 333 -15.12 -1.00 -12.40
N GLU A 334 -16.31 -1.30 -11.87
CA GLU A 334 -17.46 -1.84 -12.59
C GLU A 334 -17.81 -1.03 -13.86
N SER A 335 -17.75 0.31 -13.79
CA SER A 335 -18.08 1.20 -14.91
C SER A 335 -16.88 1.66 -15.75
N GLN A 336 -15.65 1.25 -15.39
CA GLN A 336 -14.42 1.83 -15.92
C GLN A 336 -13.60 0.88 -16.82
N GLY A 337 -14.22 -0.19 -17.32
CA GLY A 337 -13.53 -1.21 -18.14
C GLY A 337 -12.75 -0.64 -19.34
N HIS A 338 -13.27 0.41 -19.99
CA HIS A 338 -12.66 1.07 -21.15
C HIS A 338 -11.38 1.85 -20.84
N ILE A 339 -11.16 2.26 -19.57
CA ILE A 339 -9.97 2.99 -19.09
C ILE A 339 -9.41 2.37 -17.80
N ALA A 340 -9.53 1.05 -17.67
CA ALA A 340 -9.23 0.31 -16.43
C ALA A 340 -7.83 0.56 -15.86
N GLY A 341 -6.82 0.73 -16.74
CA GLY A 341 -5.46 1.06 -16.33
C GLY A 341 -5.35 2.44 -15.65
N SER A 342 -5.99 3.46 -16.22
CA SER A 342 -6.04 4.81 -15.63
C SER A 342 -6.85 4.83 -14.33
N ALA A 343 -7.98 4.11 -14.29
CA ALA A 343 -8.81 3.98 -13.10
C ALA A 343 -8.05 3.32 -11.93
N SER A 344 -7.35 2.22 -12.19
CA SER A 344 -6.52 1.53 -11.19
C SER A 344 -5.38 2.43 -10.68
N ALA A 345 -4.76 3.21 -11.58
CA ALA A 345 -3.71 4.15 -11.21
C ALA A 345 -4.23 5.27 -10.28
N VAL A 346 -5.42 5.82 -10.57
CA VAL A 346 -6.05 6.82 -9.70
C VAL A 346 -6.36 6.24 -8.33
N LEU A 347 -6.94 5.03 -8.26
CA LEU A 347 -7.23 4.35 -7.00
C LEU A 347 -5.96 4.16 -6.14
N GLY A 348 -4.88 3.62 -6.72
CA GLY A 348 -3.62 3.44 -6.01
C GLY A 348 -2.97 4.76 -5.59
N THR A 349 -3.00 5.77 -6.47
CA THR A 349 -2.45 7.10 -6.16
C THR A 349 -3.18 7.75 -5.00
N LEU A 350 -4.51 7.70 -4.97
CA LEU A 350 -5.29 8.23 -3.84
C LEU A 350 -4.96 7.52 -2.53
N GLN A 351 -4.80 6.20 -2.53
CA GLN A 351 -4.43 5.43 -1.33
C GLN A 351 -3.10 5.92 -0.74
N PHE A 352 -2.06 6.04 -1.56
CA PHE A 352 -0.75 6.48 -1.10
C PHE A 352 -0.72 7.97 -0.76
N ALA A 353 -1.36 8.83 -1.55
CA ALA A 353 -1.39 10.27 -1.31
C ALA A 353 -2.12 10.63 -0.02
N LEU A 354 -3.29 10.04 0.23
CA LEU A 354 -4.03 10.28 1.47
C LEU A 354 -3.32 9.63 2.68
N GLY A 355 -2.71 8.46 2.51
CA GLY A 355 -1.88 7.81 3.53
C GLY A 355 -0.62 8.60 3.91
N ALA A 356 0.01 9.22 2.93
CA ALA A 356 1.15 10.09 3.14
C ALA A 356 0.80 11.28 4.06
N VAL A 357 -0.41 11.84 3.92
CA VAL A 357 -0.87 12.97 4.74
C VAL A 357 -1.12 12.57 6.19
N THR A 358 -1.61 11.37 6.47
CA THR A 358 -1.98 10.96 7.84
C THR A 358 -0.79 10.53 8.69
N SER A 359 0.24 9.93 8.08
CA SER A 359 1.40 9.39 8.81
C SER A 359 2.08 10.37 9.80
N PRO A 360 2.46 11.61 9.43
CA PRO A 360 3.17 12.52 10.34
C PRO A 360 2.23 13.23 11.32
N LEU A 361 0.92 13.27 11.03
CA LEU A 361 -0.09 13.82 11.92
C LEU A 361 -0.27 12.95 13.18
N VAL A 362 0.03 11.65 13.08
CA VAL A 362 -0.06 10.73 14.22
C VAL A 362 0.95 11.06 15.31
N GLY A 363 2.14 11.55 14.95
CA GLY A 363 3.20 11.94 15.88
C GLY A 363 3.22 13.42 16.23
N ILE A 364 2.20 14.21 15.85
CA ILE A 364 2.20 15.67 16.05
C ILE A 364 2.23 16.08 17.53
N ALA A 365 1.70 15.24 18.41
CA ALA A 365 1.72 15.44 19.86
C ALA A 365 2.91 14.73 20.56
N GLY A 366 3.93 14.33 19.78
CA GLY A 366 5.11 13.61 20.28
C GLY A 366 4.92 12.09 20.37
N GLU A 367 6.03 11.38 20.59
CA GLU A 367 6.13 9.92 20.64
C GLU A 367 5.45 9.25 21.85
N ASN A 368 5.12 10.03 22.89
CA ASN A 368 4.53 9.52 24.12
C ASN A 368 2.99 9.69 24.18
N SER A 369 2.36 10.23 23.13
CA SER A 369 0.92 10.47 23.07
C SER A 369 0.25 9.63 22.00
N ALA A 370 -0.77 8.86 22.39
CA ALA A 370 -1.63 8.12 21.46
C ALA A 370 -2.86 8.92 21.00
N ILE A 371 -3.05 10.15 21.49
CA ILE A 371 -4.25 10.97 21.20
C ILE A 371 -4.41 11.25 19.71
N PRO A 372 -3.39 11.74 18.98
CA PRO A 372 -3.55 12.02 17.55
C PRO A 372 -3.86 10.76 16.74
N PHE A 373 -3.28 9.61 17.11
CA PHE A 373 -3.59 8.31 16.52
C PHE A 373 -5.09 7.98 16.61
N GLY A 374 -5.67 8.06 17.81
CA GLY A 374 -7.09 7.80 18.02
C GLY A 374 -7.98 8.74 17.21
N ILE A 375 -7.65 10.04 17.21
CA ILE A 375 -8.42 11.05 16.47
C ILE A 375 -8.35 10.80 14.96
N ILE A 376 -7.18 10.48 14.41
CA ILE A 376 -7.01 10.28 12.96
C ILE A 376 -7.71 9.01 12.49
N ILE A 377 -7.58 7.89 13.22
CA ILE A 377 -8.26 6.64 12.85
C ILE A 377 -9.79 6.79 12.95
N PHE A 378 -10.29 7.49 13.97
CA PHE A 378 -11.72 7.80 14.08
C PHE A 378 -12.18 8.74 12.95
N SER A 379 -11.44 9.80 12.68
CA SER A 379 -11.77 10.79 11.64
C SER A 379 -11.77 10.18 10.24
N THR A 380 -10.84 9.28 9.93
CA THR A 380 -10.81 8.58 8.64
C THR A 380 -12.00 7.63 8.47
N SER A 381 -12.40 6.90 9.53
CA SER A 381 -13.62 6.07 9.51
C SER A 381 -14.88 6.93 9.31
N LEU A 382 -15.00 8.03 10.05
CA LEU A 382 -16.13 8.96 9.95
C LEU A 382 -16.20 9.61 8.56
N LEU A 383 -15.07 10.10 8.05
CA LEU A 383 -14.98 10.73 6.73
C LEU A 383 -15.27 9.72 5.61
N SER A 384 -14.89 8.46 5.76
CA SER A 384 -15.26 7.38 4.84
C SER A 384 -16.78 7.18 4.78
N ILE A 385 -17.46 7.18 5.92
CA ILE A 385 -18.93 7.07 5.99
C ILE A 385 -19.60 8.30 5.36
N ILE A 386 -19.14 9.51 5.68
CA ILE A 386 -19.66 10.76 5.11
C ILE A 386 -19.50 10.75 3.59
N THR A 387 -18.31 10.39 3.09
CA THR A 387 -18.01 10.30 1.66
C THR A 387 -18.94 9.31 0.96
N TYR A 388 -19.17 8.14 1.56
CA TYR A 388 -20.11 7.15 1.02
C TYR A 388 -21.54 7.70 0.94
N ILE A 389 -22.03 8.37 1.99
CA ILE A 389 -23.39 8.92 2.03
C ILE A 389 -23.56 10.02 0.97
N VAL A 390 -22.61 10.95 0.89
CA VAL A 390 -22.70 12.12 0.02
C VAL A 390 -22.51 11.75 -1.45
N LEU A 391 -21.46 11.00 -1.78
CA LEU A 391 -21.07 10.75 -3.18
C LEU A 391 -21.68 9.49 -3.76
N VAL A 392 -21.86 8.42 -2.98
CA VAL A 392 -22.34 7.13 -3.50
C VAL A 392 -23.86 7.00 -3.34
N LYS A 393 -24.39 7.27 -2.13
CA LYS A 393 -25.83 7.15 -1.87
C LYS A 393 -26.63 8.28 -2.53
N GLY A 394 -26.05 9.48 -2.67
CA GLY A 394 -26.67 10.62 -3.34
C GLY A 394 -26.93 10.40 -4.84
N VAL A 395 -26.03 9.70 -5.54
CA VAL A 395 -26.14 9.47 -7.00
C VAL A 395 -27.26 8.48 -7.33
N LYS A 396 -27.44 7.40 -6.56
CA LYS A 396 -28.56 6.46 -6.77
C LYS A 396 -29.93 7.09 -6.53
N LYS A 397 -30.04 8.07 -5.63
CA LYS A 397 -31.30 8.79 -5.39
C LYS A 397 -31.67 9.70 -6.57
N LEU A 398 -30.67 10.29 -7.23
CA LEU A 398 -30.85 11.13 -8.43
C LEU A 398 -31.17 10.30 -9.69
N SER A 399 -30.55 9.13 -9.87
CA SER A 399 -30.86 8.24 -11.01
C SER A 399 -32.22 7.53 -10.86
N GLY A 400 -32.59 7.14 -9.63
CA GLY A 400 -33.91 6.56 -9.34
C GLY A 400 -35.06 7.54 -9.59
N ASN A 401 -34.86 8.83 -9.28
CA ASN A 401 -35.88 9.87 -9.55
C ASN A 401 -36.03 10.20 -11.04
N LYS A 402 -34.96 10.09 -11.85
CA LYS A 402 -35.06 10.27 -13.31
C LYS A 402 -35.86 9.15 -13.97
N ASN A 403 -35.60 7.90 -13.60
CA ASN A 403 -36.32 6.76 -14.16
C ASN A 403 -37.81 6.74 -13.76
N SER A 404 -38.19 7.29 -12.61
CA SER A 404 -39.59 7.44 -12.21
C SER A 404 -40.33 8.60 -12.88
N LEU A 405 -39.59 9.57 -13.46
CA LEU A 405 -40.17 10.67 -14.24
C LEU A 405 -40.34 10.27 -15.71
N GLU A 406 -39.44 9.47 -16.27
CA GLU A 406 -39.54 8.92 -17.63
C GLU A 406 -40.53 7.75 -17.74
N SER A 407 -40.90 7.09 -16.64
CA SER A 407 -41.95 6.05 -16.63
C SER A 407 -43.37 6.60 -16.52
N ASN A 408 -43.53 7.92 -16.36
CA ASN A 408 -44.83 8.62 -16.20
C ASN A 408 -45.15 9.54 -17.39
N THR A 409 -44.42 9.41 -18.50
CA THR A 409 -44.70 10.01 -19.81
C THR A 409 -44.76 8.90 -20.84
#